data_AF-A0A926DFI0-F1
#
_entry.id   AF-A0A926DFI0-F1
#
_cell.length_a   1.000
_cell.length_b   1.000
_cell.length_c   1.000
_cell.angle_alpha   90.00
_cell.angle_beta   90.00
_cell.angle_gamma   90.00
#
_symmetry.space_group_name_H-M   'P 1'
#
loop_
_entity.id
_entity.type
_entity.pdbx_description
1 polymer ?
#
loop_
_entity_poly.entity_id
_entity_poly.type
_entity_poly.pdbx_seq_one_letter_code
_entity_poly.pdbx_strand_id
1 'polypeptide(L)' 'MLEIRCEHCGRLLGFFLGRAQIKCPRCKRINTIDTERQRAPVAAR' A
#
# COMPACT_ATOMS: atom_id res chain seq x y z
N MET A 1 4.75 -8.94 6.22
CA MET A 1 4.63 -7.48 6.02
C MET A 1 4.68 -7.22 4.53
N LEU A 2 3.87 -6.32 3.98
CA LEU A 2 3.83 -6.07 2.53
C LEU A 2 4.64 -4.82 2.17
N GLU A 3 5.39 -4.87 1.08
CA GLU A 3 6.06 -3.70 0.52
C GLU A 3 5.00 -2.75 -0.06
N ILE A 4 4.92 -1.54 0.48
CA ILE A 4 3.98 -0.53 -0.01
C ILE A 4 4.74 0.53 -0.78
N ARG A 5 4.28 0.78 -2.01
CA ARG A 5 4.75 1.86 -2.86
C ARG A 5 3.66 2.89 -3.06
N CYS A 6 4.07 4.13 -3.30
CA CYS A 6 3.14 5.18 -3.67
C CYS A 6 2.51 4.83 -5.03
N GLU A 7 1.19 4.80 -5.09
CA GLU A 7 0.43 4.45 -6.30
C GLU A 7 0.65 5.46 -7.44
N HIS A 8 1.09 6.67 -7.12
CA HIS A 8 1.33 7.69 -8.13
C HIS A 8 2.75 7.71 -8.69
N CYS A 9 3.77 7.58 -7.85
CA CYS A 9 5.17 7.81 -8.25
C CYS A 9 6.11 6.64 -7.98
N GLY A 10 5.60 5.50 -7.49
CA GLY A 10 6.36 4.28 -7.24
C GLY A 10 7.38 4.35 -6.10
N ARG A 11 7.48 5.49 -5.40
CA ARG A 11 8.37 5.67 -4.24
C ARG A 11 7.98 4.66 -3.15
N LEU A 12 8.96 3.93 -2.62
CA LEU A 12 8.78 3.08 -1.44
C LEU A 12 8.28 3.93 -0.25
N LEU A 13 7.16 3.54 0.33
CA LEU A 13 6.58 4.15 1.53
C LEU A 13 6.97 3.39 2.79
N GLY A 14 7.26 2.10 2.68
CA GLY A 14 7.71 1.24 3.75
C GLY A 14 7.12 -0.16 3.62
N PHE A 15 7.34 -0.98 4.63
CA PHE A 15 6.65 -2.24 4.79
C PHE A 15 5.49 -2.05 5.78
N PHE A 16 4.31 -2.59 5.51
CA PHE A 16 3.12 -2.37 6.34
C PHE A 16 2.25 -3.64 6.48
N LEU A 17 1.49 -3.72 7.59
CA LEU A 17 0.41 -4.69 7.83
C LEU A 17 -0.75 -3.98 8.53
N GLY A 18 -1.98 -4.21 8.05
CA GLY A 18 -3.21 -3.61 8.55
C GLY A 18 -3.76 -2.54 7.62
N ARG A 19 -4.34 -1.48 8.21
CA ARG A 19 -4.89 -0.31 7.48
C ARG A 19 -4.16 0.97 7.87
N ALA A 20 -3.80 1.79 6.88
CA ALA A 20 -3.18 3.11 7.10
C ALA A 20 -3.44 4.08 5.96
N GLN A 21 -3.26 5.37 6.25
CA GLN A 21 -3.12 6.41 5.24
C GLN A 21 -1.72 7.02 5.36
N ILE A 22 -0.93 6.96 4.28
CA ILE A 22 0.45 7.46 4.26
C ILE A 22 0.58 8.54 3.19
N LYS A 23 0.98 9.74 3.62
CA LYS A 23 1.35 10.83 2.72
C LYS A 23 2.73 10.55 2.11
N CYS A 24 2.80 10.48 0.78
CA CYS A 24 4.08 10.31 0.10
C CYS A 24 4.99 11.53 0.31
N PRO A 25 6.23 11.36 0.81
CA PRO A 25 7.12 12.49 1.02
C PRO A 25 7.56 13.15 -0.30
N ARG A 26 7.55 12.41 -1.42
CA ARG A 26 7.94 12.87 -2.76
C ARG A 26 6.83 13.67 -3.45
N CYS A 27 5.70 13.04 -3.77
CA CYS A 27 4.63 13.67 -4.56
C CYS A 27 3.47 14.22 -3.72
N LYS A 28 3.55 14.12 -2.38
CA LYS A 28 2.56 14.62 -1.41
C LYS A 28 1.16 14.00 -1.50
N ARG A 29 0.91 13.05 -2.41
CA ARG A 29 -0.34 12.28 -2.48
C ARG A 29 -0.49 11.39 -1.24
N ILE A 30 -1.71 11.31 -0.72
CA ILE A 30 -2.09 10.38 0.35
C ILE A 30 -2.41 9.03 -0.29
N ASN A 31 -1.81 7.95 0.23
CA ASN A 31 -2.03 6.58 -0.23
C ASN A 31 -2.79 5.84 0.87
N THR A 32 -3.89 5.18 0.51
CA THR A 32 -4.70 4.39 1.43
C THR A 32 -4.30 2.93 1.27
N ILE A 33 -3.85 2.33 2.37
CA ILE A 33 -3.33 0.97 2.40
C ILE A 33 -4.30 0.12 3.20
N ASP A 34 -4.73 -1.00 2.62
CA ASP A 34 -5.48 -2.04 3.30
C ASP A 34 -4.90 -3.40 2.87
N THR A 35 -3.98 -3.92 3.69
CA THR A 35 -3.33 -5.20 3.40
C THR A 35 -4.21 -6.41 3.77
N GLU A 36 -5.31 -6.19 4.49
CA GLU A 36 -6.25 -7.27 4.85
C GLU A 36 -7.08 -7.68 3.64
N ARG A 37 -7.46 -6.72 2.79
CA ARG A 37 -8.13 -7.00 1.50
C ARG A 37 -7.26 -7.82 0.54
N GLN A 38 -5.93 -7.66 0.61
CA GLN A 38 -4.99 -8.41 -0.23
C GLN A 38 -4.78 -9.87 0.23
N ARG A 39 -5.29 -10.25 1.42
CA ARG A 39 -5.30 -11.64 1.88
C ARG A 39 -6.51 -12.44 1.41
N ALA A 40 -7.45 -11.82 0.69
CA ALA A 40 -8.46 -12.62 -0.01
C ALA A 40 -7.71 -13.56 -0.97
N PRO A 41 -7.95 -14.89 -0.91
CA PRO A 41 -7.30 -15.80 -1.83
C PRO A 41 -7.57 -15.30 -3.24
N VAL A 42 -6.50 -15.13 -4.03
CA VAL A 42 -6.62 -14.94 -5.47
C VAL A 42 -7.54 -16.06 -5.94
N ALA A 43 -8.76 -15.71 -6.37
CA ALA A 43 -9.70 -16.70 -6.87
C ALA A 43 -8.97 -17.49 -7.96
N ALA A 44 -8.71 -18.76 -7.66
CA ALA A 44 -8.10 -19.69 -8.59
C ALA A 44 -8.98 -19.70 -9.85
N ARG A 45 -8.39 -19.25 -10.97
CA ARG A 45 -8.92 -19.47 -12.31
C ARG A 45 -8.06 -20.53 -12.97
#